data_AF-A0A526PWY8-F1
#
_entry.id   AF-A0A526PWY8-F1
#
_cell.length_a   1.000
_cell.length_b   1.000
_cell.length_c   1.000
_cell.angle_alpha   90.00
_cell.angle_beta   90.00
_cell.angle_gamma   90.00
#
_symmetry.space_group_name_H-M   'P 1'
#
loop_
_entity.id
_entity.type
_entity.pdbx_description
1 polymer ?
#
loop_
_entity_poly.entity_id
_entity_poly.type
_entity_poly.pdbx_seq_one_letter_code
_entity_poly.pdbx_strand_id
1 'polypeptide(L)'
;FTQALLYVPFKLAYRIADERIRVARNAKAPVIYVISHQSRFEPALMLSLLPDDTLHILDDASARSPWLEPWRELGRTIAFNAEHVFVSRRLVRVLKGKGRLAVYLPDAVEPDVKSFRLFRAITRIAM
;
A
#
# COMPACT_ATOMS: atom_id res chain seq x y z
N PHE A 1 18.88 -1.59 2.85
CA PHE A 1 19.41 -0.69 3.89
C PHE A 1 18.63 0.62 3.98
N THR A 2 18.32 1.29 2.86
CA THR A 2 17.59 2.58 2.84
C THR A 2 16.21 2.54 3.51
N GLN A 3 15.42 1.47 3.29
CA GLN A 3 14.13 1.27 3.96
C GLN A 3 14.24 1.30 5.50
N ALA A 4 15.26 0.66 6.07
CA ALA A 4 15.47 0.63 7.51
C ALA A 4 15.81 2.02 8.06
N LEU A 5 16.64 2.78 7.34
CA LEU A 5 17.04 4.13 7.75
C LEU A 5 15.85 5.10 7.78
N LEU A 6 14.96 5.00 6.80
CA LEU A 6 13.73 5.79 6.75
C LEU A 6 12.66 5.29 7.72
N TYR A 7 12.67 4.01 8.11
CA TYR A 7 11.71 3.43 9.07
C TYR A 7 12.03 3.78 10.53
N VAL A 8 13.31 3.81 10.92
CA VAL A 8 13.74 3.99 12.33
C VAL A 8 13.11 5.22 12.99
N PRO A 9 13.08 6.41 12.38
CA PRO A 9 12.43 7.58 12.97
C PRO A 9 10.95 7.35 13.27
N PHE A 10 10.21 6.71 12.37
CA PHE A 10 8.80 6.39 12.59
C PHE A 10 8.63 5.39 13.74
N LYS A 11 9.47 4.35 13.79
CA LYS A 11 9.39 3.34 14.86
C LYS A 11 9.62 3.94 16.24
N LEU A 12 10.56 4.87 16.36
CA LEU A 12 10.86 5.54 17.63
C LEU A 12 9.79 6.56 18.02
N ALA A 13 9.38 7.43 17.09
CA ALA A 13 8.42 8.49 17.38
C ALA A 13 7.01 7.95 17.68
N TYR A 14 6.57 6.92 16.95
CA TYR A 14 5.21 6.37 17.05
C TYR A 14 5.12 5.01 17.73
N ARG A 15 6.25 4.48 18.25
CA ARG A 15 6.33 3.19 18.97
C ARG A 15 5.67 2.04 18.21
N ILE A 16 6.02 1.92 16.92
CA ILE A 16 5.36 1.00 16.00
C ILE A 16 5.69 -0.46 16.36
N ALA A 17 4.64 -1.25 16.59
CA ALA A 17 4.72 -2.71 16.73
C ALA A 17 4.54 -3.38 15.37
N ASP A 18 5.62 -3.97 14.83
CA ASP A 18 5.66 -4.55 13.48
C ASP A 18 5.84 -6.07 13.45
N GLU A 19 5.73 -6.78 14.60
CA GLU A 19 6.01 -8.21 14.64
C GLU A 19 5.07 -9.03 13.75
N ARG A 20 3.79 -8.65 13.67
CA ARG A 20 2.82 -9.33 12.80
C ARG A 20 3.12 -9.15 11.31
N ILE A 21 3.78 -8.06 10.93
CA ILE A 21 4.19 -7.84 9.53
C ILE A 21 5.28 -8.84 9.13
N ARG A 22 6.13 -9.29 10.05
CA ARG A 22 7.11 -10.36 9.75
C ARG A 22 6.43 -11.66 9.30
N VAL A 23 5.25 -11.99 9.83
CA VAL A 23 4.49 -13.17 9.41
C VAL A 23 4.04 -13.03 7.96
N ALA A 24 3.47 -11.87 7.60
CA ALA A 24 3.02 -11.58 6.24
C ALA A 24 4.18 -11.52 5.23
N ARG A 25 5.37 -11.07 5.65
CA ARG A 25 6.60 -11.08 4.83
C ARG A 25 7.05 -12.49 4.45
N ASN A 26 6.84 -13.47 5.32
CA ASN A 26 7.26 -14.85 5.08
C ASN A 26 6.18 -15.71 4.40
N ALA A 27 5.00 -15.15 4.14
CA ALA A 27 3.93 -15.87 3.44
C ALA A 27 4.35 -16.20 2.00
N LYS A 28 4.12 -17.47 1.60
CA LYS A 28 4.33 -17.98 0.23
C LYS A 28 3.11 -17.76 -0.68
N ALA A 29 1.98 -17.37 -0.10
CA ALA A 29 0.76 -17.01 -0.82
C ALA A 29 0.78 -15.51 -1.20
N PRO A 30 -0.02 -15.09 -2.20
CA PRO A 30 -0.22 -13.67 -2.47
C PRO A 30 -0.69 -12.94 -1.19
N VAL A 31 -0.19 -11.72 -0.96
CA VAL A 31 -0.53 -10.93 0.23
C VAL A 31 -1.11 -9.59 -0.19
N ILE A 32 -2.26 -9.25 0.39
CA ILE A 32 -2.87 -7.93 0.26
C ILE A 32 -2.80 -7.26 1.64
N TYR A 33 -2.00 -6.20 1.74
CA TYR A 33 -1.97 -5.29 2.88
C TYR A 33 -3.05 -4.25 2.69
N VAL A 34 -3.98 -4.19 3.65
CA VAL A 34 -5.05 -3.19 3.71
C VAL A 34 -4.69 -2.21 4.80
N ILE A 35 -4.48 -0.95 4.44
CA ILE A 35 -3.99 0.10 5.32
C ILE A 35 -5.09 1.14 5.51
N SER A 36 -5.44 1.43 6.76
CA SER A 36 -6.30 2.59 7.06
C SER A 36 -5.48 3.87 6.88
N HIS A 37 -5.91 4.76 6.00
CA HIS A 37 -5.27 6.01 5.66
C HIS A 37 -5.94 7.14 6.44
N GLN A 38 -5.41 7.40 7.63
CA GLN A 38 -5.92 8.40 8.58
C GLN A 38 -5.11 9.69 8.55
N SER A 39 -3.93 9.67 7.92
CA SER A 39 -3.03 10.81 7.84
C SER A 39 -2.33 10.85 6.47
N ARG A 40 -1.30 11.68 6.33
CA ARG A 40 -0.43 11.67 5.15
C ARG A 40 0.77 10.74 5.33
N PHE A 41 0.96 10.14 6.50
CA PHE A 41 2.18 9.44 6.88
C PHE A 41 2.18 7.95 6.54
N GLU A 42 1.02 7.31 6.39
CA GLU A 42 0.95 5.87 6.15
C GLU A 42 1.68 5.45 4.87
N PRO A 43 1.62 6.19 3.74
CA PRO A 43 2.42 5.86 2.56
C PRO A 43 3.92 5.78 2.85
N ALA A 44 4.49 6.80 3.51
CA ALA A 44 5.90 6.82 3.88
C ALA A 44 6.23 5.62 4.77
N LEU A 45 5.42 5.42 5.81
CA LEU A 45 5.62 4.36 6.77
C LEU A 45 5.60 2.97 6.12
N MET A 46 4.60 2.70 5.28
CA MET A 46 4.43 1.41 4.63
C MET A 46 5.49 1.16 3.56
N LEU A 47 5.93 2.18 2.81
CA LEU A 47 7.04 2.06 1.85
C LEU A 47 8.38 1.74 2.53
N SER A 48 8.57 2.21 3.77
CA SER A 48 9.74 1.84 4.57
C SER A 48 9.62 0.47 5.22
N LEU A 49 8.39 0.02 5.51
CA LEU A 49 8.16 -1.17 6.34
C LEU A 49 7.90 -2.45 5.54
N LEU A 50 7.15 -2.35 4.44
CA LEU A 50 6.76 -3.50 3.63
C LEU A 50 7.92 -3.95 2.70
N PRO A 51 7.92 -5.21 2.24
CA PRO A 51 8.87 -5.67 1.23
C PRO A 51 8.90 -4.75 0.00
N ASP A 52 10.10 -4.53 -0.56
CA ASP A 52 10.35 -3.69 -1.72
C ASP A 52 9.64 -4.15 -3.01
N ASP A 53 9.34 -5.45 -3.10
CA ASP A 53 8.53 -6.05 -4.17
C ASP A 53 7.02 -5.79 -4.04
N THR A 54 6.58 -5.14 -2.95
CA THR A 54 5.18 -4.75 -2.75
C THR A 54 4.78 -3.65 -3.72
N LEU A 55 3.67 -3.85 -4.43
CA LEU A 55 3.06 -2.82 -5.24
C LEU A 55 2.10 -1.97 -4.38
N HIS A 56 2.43 -0.70 -4.19
CA HIS A 56 1.61 0.26 -3.46
C HIS A 56 0.67 1.01 -4.42
N ILE A 57 -0.62 0.96 -4.14
CA ILE A 57 -1.64 1.75 -4.85
C ILE A 57 -1.91 3.02 -4.03
N LEU A 58 -1.24 4.11 -4.36
CA LEU A 58 -1.37 5.39 -3.67
C LEU A 58 -2.55 6.19 -4.21
N ASP A 59 -3.22 6.99 -3.39
CA ASP A 59 -4.12 8.03 -3.90
C ASP A 59 -3.35 9.10 -4.70
N ASP A 60 -4.05 9.94 -5.47
CA ASP A 60 -3.43 10.94 -6.35
C ASP A 60 -2.61 11.99 -5.56
N ALA A 61 -3.04 12.37 -4.36
CA ALA A 61 -2.33 13.35 -3.53
C ALA A 61 -1.01 12.76 -3.02
N SER A 62 -1.02 11.53 -2.54
CA SER A 62 0.17 10.79 -2.10
C SER A 62 1.12 10.47 -3.27
N ALA A 63 0.56 10.15 -4.44
CA ALA A 63 1.34 9.85 -5.64
C ALA A 63 2.09 11.08 -6.20
N ARG A 64 1.57 12.30 -5.98
CA ARG A 64 2.18 13.55 -6.45
C ARG A 64 2.93 14.32 -5.37
N SER A 65 2.85 13.90 -4.11
CA SER A 65 3.45 14.64 -3.00
C SER A 65 4.98 14.69 -3.11
N PRO A 66 5.63 15.87 -3.16
CA PRO A 66 7.10 15.94 -3.30
C PRO A 66 7.82 15.35 -2.08
N TRP A 67 7.31 15.57 -0.88
CA TRP A 67 7.96 15.05 0.33
C TRP A 67 7.95 13.51 0.40
N LEU A 68 7.05 12.82 -0.32
CA LEU A 68 7.02 11.35 -0.40
C LEU A 68 7.99 10.78 -1.43
N GLU A 69 8.64 11.61 -2.23
CA GLU A 69 9.55 11.16 -3.30
C GLU A 69 10.64 10.19 -2.80
N PRO A 70 11.37 10.47 -1.70
CA PRO A 70 12.38 9.54 -1.18
C PRO A 70 11.81 8.17 -0.78
N TRP A 71 10.55 8.13 -0.37
CA TRP A 71 9.87 6.88 0.00
C TRP A 71 9.32 6.15 -1.22
N ARG A 72 8.82 6.86 -2.23
CA ARG A 72 8.31 6.24 -3.46
C ARG A 72 9.38 5.50 -4.23
N GLU A 73 10.64 5.90 -4.08
CA GLU A 73 11.79 5.20 -4.68
C GLU A 73 12.13 3.86 -3.98
N LEU A 74 11.65 3.64 -2.75
CA LEU A 74 11.91 2.40 -2.00
C LEU A 74 11.14 1.19 -2.50
N GLY A 75 10.09 1.39 -3.28
CA GLY A 75 9.17 0.33 -3.68
C GLY A 75 8.41 0.66 -4.95
N ARG A 76 7.62 -0.30 -5.43
CA ARG A 76 6.82 -0.09 -6.64
C ARG A 76 5.55 0.66 -6.28
N THR A 77 5.33 1.83 -6.88
CA THR A 77 4.12 2.63 -6.65
C THR A 77 3.32 2.82 -7.94
N ILE A 78 2.00 2.92 -7.81
CA ILE A 78 1.10 3.40 -8.86
C ILE A 78 0.08 4.35 -8.24
N ALA A 79 -0.32 5.37 -9.00
CA ALA A 79 -1.45 6.21 -8.64
C ALA A 79 -2.77 5.45 -8.86
N PHE A 80 -3.69 5.57 -7.90
CA PHE A 80 -5.03 5.05 -7.99
C PHE A 80 -5.81 5.84 -9.05
N ASN A 81 -6.32 5.12 -10.05
CA ASN A 81 -7.25 5.67 -11.01
C ASN A 81 -8.59 4.92 -10.93
N ALA A 82 -9.58 5.54 -10.29
CA ALA A 82 -10.91 4.97 -10.03
C ALA A 82 -11.67 4.55 -11.30
N GLU A 83 -11.32 5.12 -12.47
CA GLU A 83 -11.94 4.79 -13.75
C GLU A 83 -11.30 3.54 -14.38
N HIS A 84 -10.00 3.30 -14.15
CA HIS A 84 -9.24 2.22 -14.78
C HIS A 84 -8.93 1.02 -13.89
N VAL A 85 -9.22 1.07 -12.58
CA VAL A 85 -9.01 -0.07 -11.66
C VAL A 85 -9.81 -1.30 -12.09
N PHE A 86 -10.97 -1.10 -12.74
CA PHE A 86 -11.82 -2.19 -13.25
C PHE A 86 -11.17 -3.05 -14.35
N VAL A 87 -10.02 -2.66 -14.91
CA VAL A 87 -9.41 -3.33 -16.06
C VAL A 87 -7.91 -3.59 -15.89
N SER A 88 -7.34 -3.34 -14.71
CA SER A 88 -5.90 -3.45 -14.54
C SER A 88 -5.45 -4.91 -14.48
N ARG A 89 -5.26 -5.51 -15.67
CA ARG A 89 -4.61 -6.82 -15.87
C ARG A 89 -3.29 -6.90 -15.09
N ARG A 90 -2.63 -5.77 -14.87
CA ARG A 90 -1.42 -5.64 -14.07
C ARG A 90 -1.65 -6.03 -12.61
N LEU A 91 -2.71 -5.57 -11.96
CA LEU A 91 -3.04 -5.92 -10.57
C LEU A 91 -3.35 -7.41 -10.43
N VAL A 92 -4.20 -7.93 -11.32
CA VAL A 92 -4.53 -9.36 -11.36
C VAL A 92 -3.28 -10.20 -11.61
N ARG A 93 -2.37 -9.76 -12.49
CA ARG A 93 -1.11 -10.45 -12.76
C ARG A 93 -0.17 -10.46 -11.55
N VAL A 94 -0.07 -9.34 -10.82
CA VAL A 94 0.73 -9.29 -9.57
C VAL A 94 0.23 -10.34 -8.59
N LEU A 95 -1.09 -10.44 -8.39
CA LEU A 95 -1.64 -11.36 -7.39
C LEU A 95 -1.64 -12.82 -7.87
N LYS A 96 -1.92 -13.10 -9.15
CA LYS A 96 -1.73 -14.44 -9.75
C LYS A 96 -0.26 -14.90 -9.70
N GLY A 97 0.67 -13.96 -9.75
CA GLY A 97 2.11 -14.21 -9.65
C GLY A 97 2.62 -14.40 -8.21
N LYS A 98 1.74 -14.55 -7.21
CA LYS A 98 2.09 -14.58 -5.77
C LYS A 98 2.76 -13.29 -5.27
N GLY A 99 2.51 -12.17 -5.96
CA GLY A 99 3.02 -10.87 -5.58
C GLY A 99 2.27 -10.26 -4.39
N ARG A 100 2.76 -9.08 -3.98
CA ARG A 100 2.28 -8.34 -2.82
C ARG A 100 1.63 -7.03 -3.25
N LEU A 101 0.49 -6.70 -2.63
CA LEU A 101 -0.23 -5.47 -2.90
C LEU A 101 -0.46 -4.70 -1.60
N ALA A 102 -0.22 -3.40 -1.60
CA ALA A 102 -0.58 -2.49 -0.51
C ALA A 102 -1.63 -1.50 -1.00
N VAL A 103 -2.74 -1.41 -0.26
CA VAL A 103 -3.86 -0.53 -0.58
C VAL A 103 -4.22 0.33 0.61
N TYR A 104 -4.32 1.64 0.37
CA TYR A 104 -4.67 2.65 1.36
C TYR A 104 -6.15 2.98 1.23
N LEU A 105 -6.90 2.69 2.29
CA LEU A 105 -8.33 2.95 2.38
C LEU A 105 -8.55 4.23 3.19
N PRO A 106 -9.38 5.18 2.72
CA PRO A 106 -9.67 6.38 3.49
C PRO A 106 -10.41 6.01 4.79
N ASP A 107 -10.19 6.80 5.83
CA ASP A 107 -10.81 6.63 7.16
C ASP A 107 -12.33 6.91 7.19
N ALA A 108 -12.90 7.46 6.10
CA ALA A 108 -14.30 7.82 6.04
C ALA A 108 -15.21 6.58 6.18
N VAL A 109 -16.11 6.62 7.18
CA VAL A 109 -17.09 5.57 7.50
C VAL A 109 -18.00 5.24 6.29
N GLU A 110 -18.27 6.26 5.46
CA GLU A 110 -18.90 6.08 4.15
C GLU A 110 -17.86 6.32 3.05
N PRO A 111 -17.39 5.26 2.37
CA PRO A 111 -16.52 5.44 1.23
C PRO A 111 -17.26 6.20 0.13
N ASP A 112 -16.67 7.28 -0.37
CA ASP A 112 -17.18 7.95 -1.56
C ASP A 112 -17.24 6.97 -2.76
N VAL A 113 -17.96 7.36 -3.81
CA VAL A 113 -18.17 6.48 -4.99
C VAL A 113 -16.86 5.99 -5.62
N LYS A 114 -15.74 6.72 -5.46
CA LYS A 114 -14.42 6.31 -5.96
C LYS A 114 -13.76 5.28 -5.03
N SER A 115 -13.83 5.48 -3.72
CA SER A 115 -13.30 4.59 -2.69
C SER A 115 -14.07 3.28 -2.67
N PHE A 116 -15.39 3.32 -2.83
CA PHE A 116 -16.23 2.12 -2.92
C PHE A 116 -15.87 1.25 -4.13
N ARG A 117 -15.45 1.86 -5.24
CA ARG A 117 -14.93 1.13 -6.42
C ARG A 117 -13.62 0.41 -6.11
N LEU A 118 -12.73 1.01 -5.32
CA LEU A 118 -11.51 0.36 -4.86
C LEU A 118 -11.81 -0.84 -3.97
N PHE A 119 -12.71 -0.69 -2.98
CA PHE A 119 -13.18 -1.79 -2.13
C PHE A 119 -13.67 -2.96 -2.96
N ARG A 120 -14.61 -2.72 -3.89
CA ARG A 120 -15.18 -3.76 -4.76
C ARG A 120 -14.13 -4.43 -5.64
N ALA A 121 -13.15 -3.67 -6.12
CA ALA A 121 -12.07 -4.21 -6.95
C ALA A 121 -11.16 -5.14 -6.16
N ILE A 122 -10.76 -4.77 -4.94
CA ILE A 122 -9.92 -5.61 -4.07
C ILE A 122 -10.66 -6.89 -3.70
N THR A 123 -11.92 -6.78 -3.29
CA THR A 123 -12.75 -7.94 -2.96
C THR A 123 -12.89 -8.90 -4.14
N ARG A 124 -13.01 -8.39 -5.38
CA ARG A 124 -13.03 -9.22 -6.59
C ARG A 124 -11.70 -9.88 -6.92
N ILE A 125 -10.58 -9.32 -6.48
CA ILE A 125 -9.25 -9.90 -6.73
C ILE A 125 -8.88 -10.92 -5.65
N ALA A 126 -9.42 -10.77 -4.44
CA ALA A 126 -9.19 -11.69 -3.32
C ALA A 126 -10.08 -12.96 -3.37
N MET A 127 -11.17 -12.96 -4.14
CA MET A 127 -11.98 -14.13 -4.48
C MET A 127 -11.41 -14.87 -5.69
#